data_AF-A0A9D6M7I3-F1
#
_entry.id   AF-A0A9D6M7I3-F1
#
_cell.length_a   1.000
_cell.length_b   1.000
_cell.length_c   1.000
_cell.angle_alpha   90.00
_cell.angle_beta   90.00
_cell.angle_gamma   90.00
#
_symmetry.space_group_name_H-M   'P 1'
#
loop_
_entity.id
_entity.type
_entity.pdbx_description
1 polymer ?
#
loop_
_entity_poly.entity_id
_entity_poly.type
_entity_poly.pdbx_seq_one_letter_code
_entity_poly.pdbx_strand_id
1 'polypeptide(L)'
;ANLGILGLVFPLPFSSYPIDINPVIKISSILFAISIFVFIYNMLKTFTSPPSKEPFPNPFGQGDKAADKMATLFTGVSIIYLVIGCPLGVLFLLRPDLIPYLRPVHAHINLIGFVSIMIFGVSYHMFPRFAAKPLYSVRMGNIQFWLVNIGLVGMILSWWLLEAGGAVQKTSLLTFAAIEAVAAVLYIYNCWKTLNSAGKSFIRFH
;
A
#
# COMPACT_ATOMS: atom_id res chain seq x y z
N ALA A 1 -11.04 1.63 -21.44
CA ALA A 1 -11.47 1.12 -20.13
C ALA A 1 -10.74 -0.21 -19.86
N ASN A 2 -10.25 -0.43 -18.63
CA ASN A 2 -9.65 -1.69 -18.12
C ASN A 2 -8.23 -2.11 -18.56
N LEU A 3 -7.30 -1.18 -18.82
CA LEU A 3 -5.89 -1.55 -19.08
C LEU A 3 -5.03 -1.75 -17.82
N GLY A 4 -5.51 -1.33 -16.63
CA GLY A 4 -4.76 -1.48 -15.38
C GLY A 4 -4.65 -2.92 -14.87
N ILE A 5 -5.64 -3.78 -15.18
CA ILE A 5 -5.66 -5.19 -14.76
C ILE A 5 -5.16 -6.11 -15.89
N LEU A 6 -5.41 -5.78 -17.16
CA LEU A 6 -4.92 -6.56 -18.30
C LEU A 6 -3.39 -6.48 -18.47
N GLY A 7 -2.76 -5.38 -18.05
CA GLY A 7 -1.30 -5.26 -18.03
C GLY A 7 -0.59 -6.14 -17.00
N LEU A 8 -1.33 -6.74 -16.05
CA LEU A 8 -0.81 -7.73 -15.09
C LEU A 8 -0.89 -9.17 -15.61
N VAL A 9 -1.77 -9.46 -16.57
CA VAL A 9 -2.07 -10.84 -17.04
C VAL A 9 -1.46 -11.12 -18.42
N PHE A 10 -1.32 -10.10 -19.27
CA PHE A 10 -0.65 -10.23 -20.56
C PHE A 10 0.53 -9.25 -20.63
N PRO A 11 1.78 -9.74 -20.74
CA PRO A 11 2.92 -8.90 -21.05
C PRO A 11 2.80 -8.50 -22.53
N LEU A 12 1.95 -7.52 -22.82
CA LEU A 12 2.02 -6.84 -24.11
C LEU A 12 3.42 -6.23 -24.23
N PRO A 13 4.08 -6.33 -25.40
CA PRO A 13 5.40 -5.74 -25.60
C PRO A 13 5.32 -4.25 -25.21
N PHE A 14 6.06 -3.90 -24.15
CA PHE A 14 5.96 -2.66 -23.38
C PHE A 14 6.34 -1.37 -24.15
N SER A 15 6.43 -1.44 -25.49
CA SER A 15 7.14 -0.51 -26.36
C SER A 15 6.26 0.45 -27.18
N SER A 16 4.95 0.25 -27.26
CA SER A 16 4.08 1.07 -28.12
C SER A 16 2.93 1.69 -27.33
N TYR A 17 3.25 2.64 -26.44
CA TYR A 17 2.25 3.60 -25.99
C TYR A 17 2.03 4.61 -27.12
N PRO A 18 0.82 4.75 -27.67
CA PRO A 18 0.56 5.79 -28.65
C PRO A 18 0.79 7.15 -28.00
N ILE A 19 1.67 7.95 -28.60
CA ILE A 19 2.00 9.32 -28.17
C ILE A 19 0.73 10.19 -28.22
N ASP A 20 -0.17 9.89 -29.15
CA ASP A 20 -1.49 10.51 -29.29
C ASP A 20 -2.55 9.84 -28.42
N ILE A 21 -2.53 10.18 -27.12
CA ILE A 21 -3.60 9.77 -26.20
C ILE A 21 -4.89 10.51 -26.56
N ASN A 22 -5.97 9.76 -26.83
CA ASN A 22 -7.29 10.30 -27.12
C ASN A 22 -7.73 11.37 -26.10
N PRO A 23 -8.24 12.54 -26.52
CA PRO A 23 -8.67 13.61 -25.63
C PRO A 23 -9.63 13.16 -24.50
N VAL A 24 -10.53 12.23 -24.80
CA VAL A 24 -11.46 11.66 -23.81
C VAL A 24 -10.72 10.91 -22.70
N ILE A 25 -9.65 10.19 -23.04
CA ILE A 25 -8.80 9.48 -22.07
C ILE A 25 -8.02 10.49 -21.21
N LYS A 26 -7.51 11.57 -21.80
CA LYS A 26 -6.84 12.64 -21.04
C LYS A 26 -7.81 13.29 -20.05
N ILE A 27 -9.00 13.67 -20.49
CA ILE A 27 -10.03 14.30 -19.64
C ILE A 27 -10.43 13.39 -18.48
N SER A 28 -10.75 12.12 -18.76
CA SER A 28 -11.11 11.15 -17.71
C SER A 28 -9.98 10.92 -16.71
N SER A 29 -8.72 10.90 -17.17
CA SER A 29 -7.56 10.77 -16.28
C SER A 29 -7.36 12.00 -15.39
N ILE A 30 -7.61 13.21 -15.90
CA ILE A 30 -7.57 14.45 -15.11
C ILE A 30 -8.67 14.45 -14.05
N LEU A 31 -9.90 14.09 -14.42
CA LEU A 31 -11.02 14.00 -13.47
C LEU A 31 -10.73 12.99 -12.36
N PHE A 32 -10.16 11.84 -12.71
CA PHE A 32 -9.74 10.83 -11.75
C PHE A 32 -8.64 11.36 -10.81
N ALA A 33 -7.64 12.07 -11.35
CA ALA A 33 -6.61 12.70 -10.54
C ALA A 33 -7.22 13.70 -9.53
N ILE A 34 -8.13 14.57 -9.96
CA ILE A 34 -8.84 15.51 -9.08
C ILE A 34 -9.56 14.76 -7.94
N SER A 35 -10.27 13.69 -8.26
CA SER A 35 -10.96 12.86 -7.25
C SER A 35 -9.99 12.29 -6.21
N ILE A 36 -8.82 11.81 -6.63
CA ILE A 36 -7.79 11.31 -5.71
C ILE A 36 -7.24 12.44 -4.83
N PHE A 37 -6.99 13.64 -5.37
CA PHE A 37 -6.53 14.76 -4.55
C PHE A 37 -7.57 15.18 -3.50
N VAL A 38 -8.86 15.15 -3.85
CA VAL A 38 -9.94 15.37 -2.88
C VAL A 38 -9.96 14.28 -1.81
N PHE A 39 -9.79 13.02 -2.19
CA PHE A 39 -9.68 11.91 -1.25
C PHE A 39 -8.49 12.06 -0.28
N ILE A 40 -7.31 12.39 -0.81
CA ILE A 40 -6.09 12.65 -0.03
C ILE A 40 -6.35 13.79 0.96
N TYR A 41 -6.92 14.91 0.49
CA TYR A 41 -7.24 16.05 1.34
C TYR A 41 -8.18 15.66 2.50
N ASN A 42 -9.25 14.92 2.20
CA ASN A 42 -10.19 14.45 3.21
C ASN A 42 -9.52 13.53 4.22
N MET A 43 -8.69 12.59 3.75
CA MET A 43 -7.94 11.69 4.63
C MET A 43 -6.97 12.46 5.53
N LEU A 44 -6.15 13.35 4.98
CA LEU A 44 -5.22 14.16 5.77
C LEU A 44 -5.94 14.96 6.84
N LYS A 45 -7.06 15.59 6.48
CA LYS A 45 -7.91 16.31 7.44
C LYS A 45 -8.40 15.40 8.55
N THR A 46 -8.80 14.15 8.26
CA THR A 46 -9.21 13.18 9.28
C THR A 46 -8.07 12.87 10.27
N PHE A 47 -6.83 12.71 9.79
CA PHE A 47 -5.68 12.41 10.65
C PHE A 47 -5.19 13.60 11.49
N THR A 48 -5.36 14.83 10.98
CA THR A 48 -4.91 16.05 11.70
C THR A 48 -6.00 16.70 12.53
N SER A 49 -7.26 16.28 12.38
CA SER A 49 -8.36 16.83 13.18
C SER A 49 -8.21 16.43 14.64
N PRO A 50 -8.50 17.34 15.59
CA PRO A 50 -8.48 17.00 17.00
C PRO A 50 -9.51 15.89 17.29
N PRO A 51 -9.23 15.02 18.27
CA PRO A 51 -10.19 14.00 18.68
C PRO A 51 -11.51 14.66 19.10
N SER A 52 -12.62 13.96 18.86
CA SER A 52 -13.95 14.42 19.28
C SER A 52 -13.98 14.65 20.79
N LYS A 53 -14.75 15.64 21.24
CA LYS A 53 -14.98 15.91 22.66
C LYS A 53 -15.67 14.72 23.35
N GLU A 54 -16.59 14.09 22.63
CA GLU A 54 -17.30 12.90 23.09
C GLU A 54 -16.54 11.64 22.68
N PRO A 55 -16.30 10.68 23.61
CA PRO A 55 -15.74 9.39 23.26
C PRO A 55 -16.69 8.67 22.29
N PHE A 56 -16.16 8.21 21.16
CA PHE A 56 -16.95 7.35 20.29
C PHE A 56 -17.22 6.02 20.99
N PRO A 57 -18.48 5.56 21.06
CA PRO A 57 -18.80 4.25 21.59
C PRO A 57 -18.01 3.18 20.82
N ASN A 58 -17.15 2.43 21.51
CA ASN A 58 -16.48 1.30 20.89
C ASN A 58 -17.35 0.05 21.10
N PRO A 59 -18.03 -0.46 20.06
CA PRO A 59 -18.84 -1.68 20.19
C PRO A 59 -17.99 -2.91 20.55
N PHE A 60 -16.67 -2.81 20.46
CA PHE A 60 -15.71 -3.87 20.76
C PHE A 60 -14.96 -3.69 22.11
N GLY A 61 -15.32 -2.73 22.96
CA GLY A 61 -14.69 -2.53 24.28
C GLY A 61 -13.32 -1.81 24.25
N GLN A 62 -12.39 -2.10 25.18
CA GLN A 62 -11.01 -1.60 25.05
C GLN A 62 -10.26 -2.51 24.06
N GLY A 63 -10.09 -2.05 22.82
CA GLY A 63 -9.31 -2.76 21.80
C GLY A 63 -7.83 -2.86 22.14
N ASP A 64 -7.09 -3.64 21.36
CA ASP A 64 -5.64 -3.72 21.46
C ASP A 64 -4.99 -2.39 21.02
N LYS A 65 -4.72 -1.51 21.99
CA LYS A 65 -4.13 -0.18 21.75
C LYS A 65 -2.80 -0.24 21.01
N ALA A 66 -2.01 -1.30 21.21
CA ALA A 66 -0.72 -1.45 20.55
C ALA A 66 -0.92 -1.80 19.06
N ALA A 67 -1.84 -2.72 18.77
CA ALA A 67 -2.25 -3.01 17.39
C ALA A 67 -2.90 -1.80 16.71
N ASP A 68 -3.72 -1.03 17.42
CA ASP A 68 -4.37 0.18 16.90
C ASP A 68 -3.34 1.27 16.56
N LYS A 69 -2.35 1.49 17.43
CA LYS A 69 -1.26 2.43 17.14
C LYS A 69 -0.49 2.02 15.89
N MET A 70 -0.19 0.73 15.76
CA MET A 70 0.51 0.18 14.60
C MET A 70 -0.33 0.34 13.33
N ALA A 71 -1.62 0.00 13.37
CA ALA A 71 -2.55 0.20 12.26
C ALA A 71 -2.56 1.65 11.76
N THR A 72 -2.63 2.61 12.67
CA THR A 72 -2.55 4.05 12.36
C THR A 72 -1.24 4.42 11.65
N LEU A 73 -0.10 3.84 12.07
CA LEU A 73 1.19 4.08 11.42
C LEU A 73 1.23 3.54 9.98
N PHE A 74 0.79 2.29 9.76
CA PHE A 74 0.68 1.73 8.42
C PHE A 74 -0.24 2.58 7.54
N THR A 75 -1.44 2.90 8.02
CA THR A 75 -2.39 3.75 7.28
C THR A 75 -1.80 5.12 6.96
N GLY A 76 -1.18 5.79 7.94
CA GLY A 76 -0.56 7.10 7.74
C GLY A 76 0.55 7.07 6.67
N VAL A 77 1.43 6.08 6.73
CA VAL A 77 2.50 5.91 5.74
C VAL A 77 1.95 5.58 4.34
N SER A 78 0.90 4.77 4.26
CA SER A 78 0.28 4.45 2.97
C SER A 78 -0.27 5.69 2.24
N ILE A 79 -0.80 6.66 3.00
CA ILE A 79 -1.27 7.93 2.46
C ILE A 79 -0.10 8.76 1.95
N ILE A 80 1.05 8.76 2.64
CA ILE A 80 2.26 9.43 2.16
C ILE A 80 2.69 8.86 0.80
N TYR A 81 2.72 7.53 0.65
CA TYR A 81 3.03 6.92 -0.65
C TYR A 81 2.01 7.24 -1.72
N LEU A 82 0.71 7.33 -1.39
CA LEU A 82 -0.32 7.78 -2.33
C LEU A 82 -0.08 9.22 -2.79
N VAL A 83 0.26 10.12 -1.86
CA VAL A 83 0.59 11.53 -2.15
C VAL A 83 1.78 11.65 -3.10
N ILE A 84 2.75 10.73 -3.02
CA ILE A 84 3.90 10.71 -3.93
C ILE A 84 3.54 10.02 -5.26
N GLY A 85 2.79 8.92 -5.22
CA GLY A 85 2.48 8.07 -6.36
C GLY A 85 1.50 8.66 -7.36
N CYS A 86 0.51 9.42 -6.90
CA CYS A 86 -0.52 9.99 -7.76
C CYS A 86 0.00 11.12 -8.67
N PRO A 87 0.82 12.08 -8.20
CA PRO A 87 1.46 13.08 -9.05
C PRO A 87 2.28 12.46 -10.19
N LEU A 88 2.94 11.31 -9.97
CA LEU A 88 3.67 10.61 -11.04
C LEU A 88 2.73 10.16 -12.18
N GLY A 89 1.49 9.78 -11.88
CA GLY A 89 0.49 9.45 -12.90
C GLY A 89 0.05 10.66 -13.73
N VAL A 90 -0.10 11.83 -13.09
CA VAL A 90 -0.37 13.09 -13.78
C VAL A 90 0.82 13.51 -14.64
N LEU A 91 2.04 13.33 -14.12
CA LEU A 91 3.27 13.60 -14.86
C LEU A 91 3.34 12.82 -16.17
N PHE A 92 2.88 11.56 -16.21
CA PHE A 92 2.83 10.77 -17.45
C PHE A 92 1.89 11.34 -18.51
N LEU A 93 0.85 12.08 -18.13
CA LEU A 93 -0.03 12.77 -19.07
C LEU A 93 0.65 13.99 -19.70
N LEU A 94 1.49 14.68 -18.93
CA LEU A 94 2.21 15.89 -19.35
C LEU A 94 3.53 15.57 -20.07
N ARG A 95 4.16 14.46 -19.68
CA ARG A 95 5.48 14.00 -20.13
C ARG A 95 5.47 12.50 -20.41
N PRO A 96 4.84 12.06 -21.51
CA PRO A 96 4.80 10.65 -21.88
C PRO A 96 6.18 10.02 -22.10
N ASP A 97 7.19 10.85 -22.42
CA ASP A 97 8.59 10.48 -22.56
C ASP A 97 9.22 9.90 -21.28
N LEU A 98 8.67 10.24 -20.10
CA LEU A 98 9.16 9.73 -18.82
C LEU A 98 8.58 8.36 -18.44
N ILE A 99 7.54 7.91 -19.14
CA ILE A 99 6.83 6.67 -18.82
C ILE A 99 7.77 5.45 -18.78
N PRO A 100 8.65 5.19 -19.78
CA PRO A 100 9.51 4.00 -19.76
C PRO A 100 10.41 3.91 -18.51
N TYR A 101 10.80 5.05 -17.95
CA TYR A 101 11.73 5.14 -16.83
C TYR A 101 11.02 5.08 -15.47
N LEU A 102 9.87 5.74 -15.34
CA LEU A 102 9.20 5.94 -14.06
C LEU A 102 7.97 5.06 -13.86
N ARG A 103 7.50 4.34 -14.89
CA ARG A 103 6.33 3.46 -14.78
C ARG A 103 6.49 2.39 -13.69
N PRO A 104 7.64 1.68 -13.56
CA PRO A 104 7.82 0.71 -12.48
C PRO A 104 7.72 1.37 -11.10
N VAL A 105 8.33 2.55 -10.94
CA VAL A 105 8.29 3.34 -9.70
C VAL A 105 6.84 3.72 -9.35
N HIS A 106 6.09 4.29 -10.30
CA HIS A 106 4.68 4.64 -10.11
C HIS A 106 3.81 3.42 -9.75
N ALA A 107 4.04 2.27 -10.39
CA ALA A 107 3.28 1.06 -10.11
C ALA A 107 3.54 0.54 -8.69
N HIS A 108 4.79 0.41 -8.27
CA HIS A 108 5.15 -0.16 -6.97
C HIS A 108 4.81 0.79 -5.81
N ILE A 109 5.00 2.11 -5.98
CA ILE A 109 4.66 3.07 -4.94
C ILE A 109 3.15 3.08 -4.65
N ASN A 110 2.30 2.87 -5.67
CA ASN A 110 0.85 2.80 -5.49
C ASN A 110 0.40 1.40 -5.03
N LEU A 111 0.94 0.32 -5.61
CA LEU A 111 0.51 -1.04 -5.25
C LEU A 111 1.04 -1.49 -3.88
N ILE A 112 2.34 -1.34 -3.65
CA ILE A 112 2.96 -1.75 -2.39
C ILE A 112 2.82 -0.62 -1.38
N GLY A 113 3.24 0.59 -1.76
CA GLY A 113 3.27 1.74 -0.85
C GLY A 113 1.90 2.18 -0.38
N PHE A 114 0.91 2.28 -1.27
CA PHE A 114 -0.45 2.62 -0.87
C PHE A 114 -1.30 1.37 -0.57
N VAL A 115 -1.65 0.57 -1.57
CA VAL A 115 -2.67 -0.48 -1.43
C VAL A 115 -2.27 -1.54 -0.39
N SER A 116 -1.07 -2.11 -0.50
CA SER A 116 -0.65 -3.20 0.39
C SER A 116 -0.45 -2.74 1.82
N ILE A 117 0.26 -1.63 2.04
CA ILE A 117 0.47 -1.05 3.38
C ILE A 117 -0.87 -0.62 4.01
N MET A 118 -1.81 -0.06 3.23
CA MET A 118 -3.16 0.25 3.70
C MET A 118 -3.89 -1.02 4.18
N ILE A 119 -3.86 -2.09 3.38
CA ILE A 119 -4.44 -3.38 3.75
C ILE A 119 -3.82 -3.91 5.04
N PHE A 120 -2.50 -3.83 5.19
CA PHE A 120 -1.82 -4.27 6.41
C PHE A 120 -2.30 -3.48 7.64
N GLY A 121 -2.37 -2.15 7.54
CA GLY A 121 -2.85 -1.30 8.63
C GLY A 121 -4.28 -1.63 9.05
N VAL A 122 -5.20 -1.65 8.08
CA VAL A 122 -6.61 -1.98 8.33
C VAL A 122 -6.77 -3.40 8.90
N SER A 123 -6.04 -4.38 8.38
CA SER A 123 -6.07 -5.76 8.87
C SER A 123 -5.62 -5.87 10.32
N TYR A 124 -4.55 -5.16 10.70
CA TYR A 124 -4.07 -5.16 12.08
C TYR A 124 -5.02 -4.50 13.07
N HIS A 125 -5.84 -3.56 12.60
CA HIS A 125 -6.94 -3.04 13.39
C HIS A 125 -8.11 -4.04 13.49
N MET A 126 -8.50 -4.68 12.38
CA MET A 126 -9.72 -5.49 12.32
C MET A 126 -9.55 -6.91 12.89
N PHE A 127 -8.43 -7.59 12.64
CA PHE A 127 -8.27 -9.00 13.00
C PHE A 127 -8.30 -9.29 14.51
N PRO A 128 -7.67 -8.49 15.39
CA PRO A 128 -7.83 -8.66 16.83
C PRO A 128 -9.30 -8.58 17.30
N ARG A 129 -10.10 -7.72 16.65
CA ARG A 129 -11.53 -7.53 16.96
C ARG A 129 -12.37 -8.72 16.50
N PHE A 130 -12.12 -9.23 15.30
CA PHE A 130 -12.77 -10.45 14.81
C PHE A 130 -12.44 -11.68 15.64
N ALA A 131 -11.21 -11.76 16.13
CA ALA A 131 -10.76 -12.86 16.97
C ALA A 131 -11.09 -12.67 18.46
N ALA A 132 -11.64 -11.51 18.85
CA ALA A 132 -11.90 -11.10 20.23
C ALA A 132 -10.69 -11.27 21.18
N LYS A 133 -9.48 -11.00 20.70
CA LYS A 133 -8.22 -11.16 21.45
C LYS A 133 -7.11 -10.25 20.92
N PRO A 134 -6.05 -9.97 21.70
CA PRO A 134 -4.94 -9.15 21.22
C PRO A 134 -4.24 -9.76 20.01
N LEU A 135 -3.54 -8.91 19.26
CA LEU A 135 -2.71 -9.32 18.15
C LEU A 135 -1.66 -10.32 18.63
N TYR A 136 -1.40 -11.37 17.84
CA TYR A 136 -0.46 -12.42 18.21
C TYR A 136 0.94 -11.87 18.55
N SER A 137 1.48 -10.99 17.71
CA SER A 137 2.76 -10.32 18.00
C SER A 137 2.84 -8.91 17.41
N VAL A 138 2.85 -7.92 18.29
CA VAL A 138 3.11 -6.51 17.93
C VAL A 138 4.56 -6.34 17.44
N ARG A 139 5.51 -7.08 18.03
CA ARG A 139 6.92 -7.01 17.62
C ARG A 139 7.11 -7.46 16.17
N MET A 140 6.43 -8.54 15.76
CA MET A 140 6.47 -9.00 14.36
C MET A 140 5.87 -7.98 13.40
N GLY A 141 4.74 -7.36 13.78
CA GLY A 141 4.14 -6.29 12.98
C GLY A 141 5.06 -5.06 12.84
N ASN A 142 5.79 -4.68 13.89
CA ASN A 142 6.80 -3.62 13.81
C ASN A 142 7.97 -3.99 12.90
N ILE A 143 8.45 -5.24 12.94
CA ILE A 143 9.52 -5.70 12.03
C ILE A 143 9.02 -5.66 10.58
N GLN A 144 7.82 -6.18 10.31
CA GLN A 144 7.20 -6.10 9.00
C GLN A 144 7.09 -4.64 8.51
N PHE A 145 6.66 -3.71 9.37
CA PHE A 145 6.53 -2.30 9.03
C PHE A 145 7.84 -1.73 8.49
N TRP A 146 8.97 -2.01 9.13
CA TRP A 146 10.26 -1.55 8.65
C TRP A 146 10.71 -2.27 7.38
N LEU A 147 10.51 -3.59 7.31
CA LEU A 147 10.90 -4.37 6.13
C LEU A 147 10.16 -3.93 4.87
N VAL A 148 8.83 -3.71 4.93
CA VAL A 148 8.06 -3.27 3.77
C VAL A 148 8.47 -1.87 3.30
N ASN A 149 8.76 -0.95 4.24
CA ASN A 149 9.18 0.40 3.90
C ASN A 149 10.60 0.44 3.31
N ILE A 150 11.54 -0.25 3.94
CA ILE A 150 12.93 -0.31 3.47
C ILE A 150 13.00 -1.07 2.14
N GLY A 151 12.24 -2.17 2.00
CA GLY A 151 12.09 -2.92 0.77
C GLY A 151 11.60 -2.03 -0.37
N LEU A 152 10.49 -1.32 -0.17
CA LEU A 152 9.91 -0.46 -1.19
C LEU A 152 10.82 0.70 -1.57
N VAL A 153 11.38 1.42 -0.59
CA VAL A 153 12.29 2.54 -0.88
C VAL A 153 13.53 2.05 -1.63
N GLY A 154 14.14 0.95 -1.18
CA GLY A 154 15.29 0.36 -1.86
C GLY A 154 14.97 -0.12 -3.28
N MET A 155 13.78 -0.68 -3.49
CA MET A 155 13.31 -1.07 -4.82
C MET A 155 13.14 0.15 -5.74
N ILE A 156 12.50 1.22 -5.26
CA ILE A 156 12.30 2.45 -6.02
C ILE A 156 13.64 3.09 -6.40
N LEU A 157 14.57 3.17 -5.44
CA LEU A 157 15.91 3.68 -5.68
C LEU A 157 16.69 2.81 -6.67
N SER A 158 16.49 1.50 -6.66
CA SER A 158 17.11 0.59 -7.63
C SER A 158 16.58 0.81 -9.05
N TRP A 159 15.30 1.13 -9.22
CA TRP A 159 14.75 1.51 -10.52
C TRP A 159 15.24 2.90 -10.99
N TRP A 160 15.49 3.83 -10.06
CA TRP A 160 15.80 5.22 -10.39
C TRP A 160 17.30 5.55 -10.53
N LEU A 161 18.16 4.99 -9.65
CA LEU A 161 19.58 5.37 -9.53
C LEU A 161 20.56 4.39 -10.17
N LEU A 162 20.16 3.13 -10.38
CA LEU A 162 21.04 2.10 -10.92
C LEU A 162 20.79 1.96 -12.43
N GLU A 163 21.86 2.06 -13.21
CA GLU A 163 21.82 2.07 -14.68
C GLU A 163 20.98 0.94 -15.29
N ALA A 164 20.27 1.26 -16.36
CA ALA A 164 19.29 0.44 -17.06
C ALA A 164 19.85 -0.94 -17.50
N GLY A 165 19.62 -1.95 -16.66
CA GLY A 165 19.80 -3.36 -16.99
C GLY A 165 21.11 -4.01 -16.52
N GLY A 166 21.96 -3.27 -15.79
CA GLY A 166 23.21 -3.80 -15.23
C GLY A 166 22.99 -4.91 -14.18
N ALA A 167 23.99 -5.77 -13.98
CA ALA A 167 23.90 -6.87 -13.00
C ALA A 167 23.62 -6.34 -11.59
N VAL A 168 24.23 -5.22 -11.20
CA VAL A 168 24.03 -4.56 -9.90
C VAL A 168 22.57 -4.16 -9.68
N GLN A 169 21.92 -3.57 -10.68
CA GLN A 169 20.50 -3.20 -10.61
C GLN A 169 19.61 -4.43 -10.43
N LYS A 170 19.85 -5.49 -11.21
CA LYS A 170 19.06 -6.72 -11.11
C LYS A 170 19.20 -7.35 -9.72
N THR A 171 20.43 -7.43 -9.21
CA THR A 171 20.71 -7.98 -7.88
C THR A 171 20.07 -7.14 -6.78
N SER A 172 20.12 -5.81 -6.87
CA SER A 172 19.49 -4.94 -5.86
C SER A 172 17.97 -5.07 -5.88
N LEU A 173 17.35 -5.09 -7.08
CA LEU A 173 15.91 -5.29 -7.23
C LEU A 173 15.45 -6.62 -6.63
N LEU A 174 16.17 -7.72 -6.92
CA LEU A 174 15.87 -9.03 -6.33
C LEU A 174 16.04 -9.03 -4.81
N THR A 175 17.04 -8.32 -4.30
CA THR A 175 17.28 -8.21 -2.85
C THR A 175 16.13 -7.51 -2.15
N PHE A 176 15.70 -6.36 -2.67
CA PHE A 176 14.60 -5.60 -2.06
C PHE A 176 13.24 -6.29 -2.27
N ALA A 177 13.02 -6.94 -3.40
CA ALA A 177 11.84 -7.79 -3.61
C ALA A 177 11.78 -8.97 -2.63
N ALA A 178 12.93 -9.59 -2.32
CA ALA A 178 13.00 -10.64 -1.31
C ALA A 178 12.68 -10.11 0.10
N ILE A 179 13.15 -8.91 0.44
CA ILE A 179 12.81 -8.24 1.72
C ILE A 179 11.30 -8.01 1.82
N GLU A 180 10.64 -7.54 0.75
CA GLU A 180 9.19 -7.37 0.71
C GLU A 180 8.45 -8.70 0.84
N ALA A 181 8.93 -9.76 0.18
CA ALA A 181 8.36 -11.11 0.32
C ALA A 181 8.43 -11.61 1.76
N VAL A 182 9.56 -11.38 2.46
CA VAL A 182 9.69 -11.70 3.90
C VAL A 182 8.70 -10.89 4.72
N ALA A 183 8.53 -9.59 4.44
CA ALA A 183 7.52 -8.77 5.11
C ALA A 183 6.10 -9.35 4.92
N ALA A 184 5.74 -9.73 3.69
CA ALA A 184 4.45 -10.34 3.40
C ALA A 184 4.25 -11.66 4.15
N VAL A 185 5.26 -12.53 4.22
CA VAL A 185 5.19 -13.79 4.99
C VAL A 185 5.00 -13.53 6.48
N LEU A 186 5.73 -12.56 7.06
CA LEU A 186 5.57 -12.17 8.47
C LEU A 186 4.15 -11.66 8.76
N TYR A 187 3.60 -10.83 7.87
CA TYR A 187 2.22 -10.36 7.94
C TYR A 187 1.23 -11.52 7.94
N ILE A 188 1.31 -12.39 6.92
CA ILE A 188 0.39 -13.54 6.77
C ILE A 188 0.45 -14.43 8.01
N TYR A 189 1.65 -14.75 8.49
CA TYR A 189 1.82 -15.58 9.68
C TYR A 189 1.24 -14.94 10.94
N ASN A 190 1.48 -13.64 11.16
CA ASN A 190 0.98 -12.92 12.33
C ASN A 190 -0.56 -12.87 12.32
N CYS A 191 -1.15 -12.58 11.15
CA CYS A 191 -2.60 -12.58 10.95
C CYS A 191 -3.19 -13.98 11.15
N TRP A 192 -2.60 -15.01 10.54
CA TRP A 192 -3.04 -16.40 10.67
C TRP A 192 -3.03 -16.87 12.12
N LYS A 193 -1.96 -16.61 12.87
CA LYS A 193 -1.91 -16.92 14.31
C LYS A 193 -2.97 -16.14 15.09
N THR A 194 -3.13 -14.85 14.78
CA THR A 194 -4.14 -14.00 15.41
C THR A 194 -5.55 -14.51 15.14
N LEU A 195 -5.86 -15.08 13.97
CA LEU A 195 -7.19 -15.63 13.72
C LEU A 195 -7.34 -17.05 14.29
N ASN A 196 -6.35 -17.93 14.14
CA ASN A 196 -6.50 -19.34 14.49
C ASN A 196 -6.50 -19.64 15.99
N SER A 197 -5.83 -18.85 16.83
CA SER A 197 -6.01 -19.06 18.29
C SER A 197 -7.39 -18.61 18.79
N ALA A 198 -8.30 -18.10 17.94
CA ALA A 198 -9.71 -17.89 18.28
C ALA A 198 -10.53 -19.20 18.22
N GLY A 199 -9.97 -20.24 17.59
CA GLY A 199 -10.60 -21.53 17.38
C GLY A 199 -10.64 -22.40 18.63
N LYS A 200 -11.46 -22.02 19.62
CA LYS A 200 -12.18 -22.92 20.54
C LYS A 200 -13.51 -22.37 21.04
N SER A 201 -13.80 -21.06 20.95
CA SER A 201 -15.08 -20.49 21.43
C SER A 201 -16.03 -19.99 20.33
N PHE A 202 -15.53 -19.74 19.11
CA PHE A 202 -16.33 -19.12 18.03
C PHE A 202 -17.31 -20.08 17.33
N ILE A 203 -17.17 -21.41 17.53
CA ILE A 203 -18.07 -22.43 16.95
C ILE A 203 -19.17 -22.85 17.97
N ARG A 204 -19.62 -21.93 18.82
CA ARG A 204 -20.84 -22.08 19.60
C ARG A 204 -21.73 -20.86 19.35
N PHE A 205 -22.27 -20.78 18.14
CA PHE A 205 -23.50 -20.02 17.93
C PHE A 205 -24.64 -20.92 18.42
N HIS A 206 -25.24 -20.54 19.55
CA HIS A 206 -26.53 -21.03 20.03
C HIS A 206 -27.66 -20.29 19.31
#